data_AF-A0A7S2YBH9-F1
#
_entry.id   AF-A0A7S2YBH9-F1
#
_cell.length_a   1.000
_cell.length_b   1.000
_cell.length_c   1.000
_cell.angle_alpha   90.00
_cell.angle_beta   90.00
_cell.angle_gamma   90.00
#
_symmetry.space_group_name_H-M   'P 1'
#
loop_
_entity.id
_entity.type
_entity.pdbx_description
1 polymer ?
#
loop_
_entity_poly.entity_id
_entity_poly.type
_entity_poly.pdbx_seq_one_letter_code
_entity_poly.pdbx_strand_id
1 'polypeptide(L)'
;EQTVVHKAAVQAIGQLMAFWADEPEIDSLAPLLPVLLQVAGRSAFAQADDDFLSTVLDVLYELAYSPAPSLAQYMPITVEFSLQCLITQQLEMRVRDAAALVIATTAEAKSKAFGRHEALLGGVLDALFTLVQNSNDSAAGALFES
;
A
#
# COMPACT_ATOMS: atom_id res chain seq x y z
N GLU A 1 14.84 21.73 -0.21
CA GLU A 1 13.69 22.40 0.44
C GLU A 1 12.34 21.86 -0.03
N GLN A 2 12.04 21.84 -1.34
CA GLN A 2 10.75 21.33 -1.86
C GLN A 2 10.42 19.89 -1.42
N THR A 3 11.38 18.97 -1.41
CA THR A 3 11.16 17.58 -0.99
C THR A 3 10.71 17.45 0.47
N VAL A 4 11.22 18.31 1.37
CA VAL A 4 10.84 18.29 2.80
C VAL A 4 9.40 18.77 2.97
N VAL A 5 9.02 19.83 2.26
CA VAL A 5 7.66 20.36 2.27
C VAL A 5 6.67 19.33 1.71
N HIS A 6 7.03 18.64 0.62
CA HIS A 6 6.19 17.59 0.05
C HIS A 6 5.98 16.40 0.99
N LYS A 7 7.04 15.94 1.66
CA LYS A 7 6.94 14.86 2.66
C LYS A 7 6.03 15.25 3.82
N ALA A 8 6.24 16.45 4.38
CA ALA A 8 5.41 16.96 5.47
C ALA A 8 3.93 17.10 5.06
N ALA A 9 3.66 17.58 3.84
CA ALA A 9 2.30 17.68 3.32
C ALA A 9 1.64 16.31 3.14
N VAL A 10 2.36 15.34 2.57
CA VAL A 10 1.87 13.96 2.43
C VAL A 10 1.57 13.34 3.79
N GLN A 11 2.46 13.50 4.77
CA GLN A 11 2.25 13.00 6.12
C GLN A 11 1.03 13.66 6.78
N ALA A 12 0.92 14.99 6.73
CA ALA A 12 -0.19 15.71 7.36
C ALA A 12 -1.55 15.32 6.75
N ILE A 13 -1.64 15.28 5.41
CA ILE A 13 -2.87 14.90 4.71
C ILE A 13 -3.19 13.43 4.93
N GLY A 14 -2.19 12.54 4.81
CA GLY A 14 -2.38 11.11 5.02
C GLY A 14 -2.87 10.78 6.43
N GLN A 15 -2.27 11.40 7.45
CA GLN A 15 -2.69 11.23 8.83
C GLN A 15 -4.10 11.80 9.09
N LEU A 16 -4.46 12.92 8.46
CA LEU A 16 -5.83 13.44 8.53
C LEU A 16 -6.84 12.50 7.85
N MET A 17 -6.47 11.91 6.71
CA MET A 17 -7.29 10.90 6.04
C MET A 17 -7.48 9.65 6.90
N ALA A 18 -6.42 9.17 7.55
CA ALA A 18 -6.51 8.04 8.48
C ALA A 18 -7.41 8.39 9.69
N PHE A 19 -7.28 9.60 10.24
CA PHE A 19 -8.10 10.06 11.35
C PHE A 19 -9.60 10.11 11.00
N TRP A 20 -9.95 10.49 9.77
CA TRP A 20 -11.33 10.54 9.29
C TRP A 20 -11.75 9.30 8.51
N ALA A 21 -11.00 8.19 8.55
CA ALA A 21 -11.25 7.03 7.71
C ALA A 21 -12.71 6.51 7.78
N ASP A 22 -13.35 6.62 8.93
CA ASP A 22 -14.73 6.16 9.15
C ASP A 22 -15.77 7.31 9.19
N GLU A 23 -15.33 8.54 8.97
CA GLU A 23 -16.13 9.76 9.08
C GLU A 23 -16.50 10.31 7.69
N PRO A 24 -17.66 10.98 7.51
CA PRO A 24 -18.10 11.47 6.20
C PRO A 24 -17.14 12.52 5.59
N GLU A 25 -16.34 13.19 6.40
CA GLU A 25 -15.32 14.16 5.96
C GLU A 25 -14.29 13.53 5.00
N ILE A 26 -14.06 12.22 5.07
CA ILE A 26 -13.12 11.52 4.19
C ILE A 26 -13.47 11.66 2.72
N ASP A 27 -14.75 11.83 2.39
CA ASP A 27 -15.22 12.00 1.01
C ASP A 27 -14.61 13.24 0.35
N SER A 28 -14.30 14.28 1.14
CA SER A 28 -13.65 15.50 0.65
C SER A 28 -12.15 15.32 0.40
N LEU A 29 -11.51 14.37 1.08
CA LEU A 29 -10.07 14.11 1.00
C LEU A 29 -9.73 12.94 0.07
N ALA A 30 -10.64 12.00 -0.14
CA ALA A 30 -10.43 10.82 -0.98
C ALA A 30 -9.84 11.14 -2.37
N PRO A 31 -10.27 12.22 -3.08
CA PRO A 31 -9.67 12.61 -4.36
C PRO A 31 -8.19 13.02 -4.30
N LEU A 32 -7.64 13.29 -3.11
CA LEU A 32 -6.22 13.62 -2.91
C LEU A 32 -5.33 12.37 -2.84
N LEU A 33 -5.90 11.18 -2.61
CA LEU A 33 -5.14 9.95 -2.45
C LEU A 33 -4.20 9.65 -3.64
N PRO A 34 -4.64 9.75 -4.92
CA PRO A 34 -3.73 9.54 -6.05
C PRO A 34 -2.57 10.54 -6.09
N VAL A 35 -2.82 11.80 -5.71
CA VAL A 35 -1.79 12.85 -5.66
C VAL A 35 -0.78 12.55 -4.55
N LEU A 36 -1.28 12.13 -3.38
CA LEU A 36 -0.45 11.73 -2.24
C LEU A 36 0.49 10.59 -2.65
N LEU A 37 -0.05 9.52 -3.26
CA LEU A 37 0.74 8.38 -3.72
C LEU A 37 1.74 8.75 -4.82
N GLN A 38 1.36 9.63 -5.74
CA GLN A 38 2.27 10.12 -6.77
C GLN A 38 3.47 10.88 -6.17
N VAL A 39 3.21 11.76 -5.20
CA VAL A 39 4.26 12.51 -4.50
C VAL A 39 5.12 11.57 -3.67
N ALA A 40 4.50 10.62 -2.96
CA ALA A 40 5.20 9.61 -2.19
C ALA A 40 6.15 8.79 -3.07
N GLY A 41 5.65 8.26 -4.19
CA GLY A 41 6.45 7.44 -5.09
C GLY A 41 7.63 8.21 -5.70
N ARG A 42 7.41 9.44 -6.18
CA ARG A 42 8.49 10.27 -6.73
C ARG A 42 9.58 10.59 -5.72
N SER A 43 9.20 10.87 -4.48
CA SER A 43 10.14 11.34 -3.46
C SER A 43 10.85 10.21 -2.74
N ALA A 44 10.18 9.07 -2.56
CA ALA A 44 10.69 7.98 -1.74
C ALA A 44 11.44 6.91 -2.53
N PHE A 45 10.99 6.51 -3.72
CA PHE A 45 11.71 5.49 -4.51
C PHE A 45 13.06 5.99 -5.04
N ALA A 46 13.17 7.30 -5.29
CA ALA A 46 14.43 7.91 -5.74
C ALA A 46 15.48 8.05 -4.62
N GLN A 47 15.04 8.10 -3.36
CA GLN A 47 15.91 8.33 -2.20
C GLN A 47 15.98 7.14 -1.24
N ALA A 48 15.24 6.06 -1.49
CA ALA A 48 15.02 4.96 -0.55
C ALA A 48 14.66 5.47 0.86
N ASP A 49 13.68 6.38 0.95
CA ASP A 49 13.24 6.92 2.23
C ASP A 49 12.25 5.96 2.90
N ASP A 50 12.79 4.96 3.59
CA ASP A 50 12.04 3.88 4.23
C ASP A 50 11.08 4.39 5.32
N ASP A 51 11.49 5.37 6.14
CA ASP A 51 10.65 5.91 7.22
C ASP A 51 9.41 6.64 6.68
N PHE A 52 9.60 7.40 5.62
CA PHE A 52 8.50 8.07 4.96
C PHE A 52 7.56 7.07 4.27
N LEU A 53 8.09 6.03 3.62
CA LEU A 53 7.28 4.96 3.04
C LEU A 53 6.50 4.18 4.09
N SER A 54 7.11 3.84 5.22
CA SER A 54 6.41 3.22 6.36
C SER A 54 5.23 4.09 6.79
N THR A 55 5.43 5.40 6.97
CA THR A 55 4.34 6.31 7.36
C THR A 55 3.20 6.32 6.34
N VAL A 56 3.52 6.30 5.04
CA VAL A 56 2.51 6.25 3.98
C VAL A 56 1.77 4.92 4.01
N LEU A 57 2.47 3.80 4.18
CA LEU A 57 1.87 2.47 4.25
C LEU A 57 0.96 2.31 5.49
N ASP A 58 1.33 2.87 6.64
CA ASP A 58 0.48 2.89 7.83
C ASP A 58 -0.85 3.61 7.56
N VAL A 59 -0.80 4.75 6.86
CA VAL A 59 -2.03 5.44 6.42
C VAL A 59 -2.85 4.56 5.51
N LEU A 60 -2.23 3.91 4.51
CA LEU A 60 -2.96 3.05 3.57
C LEU A 60 -3.58 1.82 4.26
N TYR A 61 -2.93 1.30 5.29
CA TYR A 61 -3.44 0.21 6.12
C TYR A 61 -4.74 0.64 6.83
N GLU A 62 -4.76 1.81 7.47
CA GLU A 62 -5.98 2.35 8.10
C GLU A 62 -7.10 2.58 7.06
N LEU A 63 -6.76 3.18 5.91
CA LEU A 63 -7.73 3.42 4.83
C LEU A 63 -8.29 2.13 4.20
N ALA A 64 -7.58 1.01 4.32
CA ALA A 64 -8.07 -0.28 3.84
C ALA A 64 -9.30 -0.76 4.62
N TYR A 65 -9.39 -0.45 5.92
CA TYR A 65 -10.54 -0.76 6.77
C TYR A 65 -11.72 0.19 6.58
N SER A 66 -11.48 1.38 6.05
CA SER A 66 -12.54 2.37 5.85
C SER A 66 -13.73 1.80 5.04
N PRO A 67 -14.97 1.97 5.55
CA PRO A 67 -16.19 1.61 4.83
C PRO A 67 -16.58 2.65 3.77
N ALA A 68 -15.85 3.77 3.66
CA ALA A 68 -16.19 4.88 2.78
C ALA A 68 -16.17 4.45 1.29
N PRO A 69 -17.30 4.58 0.56
CA PRO A 69 -17.35 4.22 -0.85
C PRO A 69 -16.42 5.08 -1.72
N SER A 70 -16.16 6.32 -1.31
CA SER A 70 -15.27 7.26 -1.99
C SER A 70 -13.84 6.74 -2.10
N LEU A 71 -13.36 5.97 -1.10
CA LEU A 71 -12.05 5.34 -1.10
C LEU A 71 -12.01 4.04 -1.89
N ALA A 72 -13.14 3.35 -2.06
CA ALA A 72 -13.18 2.06 -2.75
C ALA A 72 -12.70 2.13 -4.21
N GLN A 73 -12.97 3.24 -4.89
CA GLN A 73 -12.51 3.46 -6.27
C GLN A 73 -10.98 3.60 -6.40
N TYR A 74 -10.31 3.99 -5.31
CA TYR A 74 -8.85 4.17 -5.27
C TYR A 74 -8.13 2.93 -4.74
N MET A 75 -8.85 1.84 -4.44
CA MET A 75 -8.27 0.56 -4.06
C MET A 75 -7.18 0.09 -5.05
N PRO A 76 -7.37 0.17 -6.39
CA PRO A 76 -6.34 -0.33 -7.31
C PRO A 76 -5.01 0.41 -7.18
N ILE A 77 -5.03 1.75 -7.12
CA ILE A 77 -3.79 2.54 -7.02
C ILE A 77 -3.09 2.36 -5.67
N THR A 78 -3.85 2.14 -4.59
CA THR A 78 -3.30 1.78 -3.27
C THR A 78 -2.53 0.46 -3.34
N VAL A 79 -3.14 -0.58 -3.92
CA VAL A 79 -2.50 -1.89 -4.05
C VAL A 79 -1.31 -1.83 -5.00
N GLU A 80 -1.40 -1.12 -6.12
CA GLU A 80 -0.29 -0.93 -7.05
C GLU A 80 0.92 -0.26 -6.39
N PHE A 81 0.66 0.79 -5.59
CA PHE A 81 1.71 1.47 -4.83
C PHE A 81 2.37 0.53 -3.81
N SER A 82 1.57 -0.20 -3.03
CA SER A 82 2.09 -1.18 -2.06
C SER A 82 2.83 -2.32 -2.76
N LEU A 83 2.34 -2.79 -3.91
CA LEU A 83 3.02 -3.82 -4.70
C LEU A 83 4.39 -3.34 -5.17
N GLN A 84 4.49 -2.08 -5.61
CA GLN A 84 5.76 -1.47 -5.98
C GLN A 84 6.73 -1.41 -4.78
N CYS A 85 6.26 -1.04 -3.59
CA CYS A 85 7.06 -1.11 -2.37
C CYS A 85 7.54 -2.54 -2.10
N LEU A 86 6.64 -3.52 -2.14
CA LEU A 86 6.92 -4.93 -1.86
C LEU A 86 8.02 -5.52 -2.75
N ILE A 87 8.00 -5.22 -4.06
CA ILE A 87 8.96 -5.80 -5.01
C ILE A 87 10.28 -5.02 -5.11
N THR A 88 10.35 -3.81 -4.56
CA THR A 88 11.56 -2.96 -4.62
C THR A 88 12.60 -3.47 -3.62
N GLN A 89 13.60 -4.19 -4.12
CA GLN A 89 14.64 -4.85 -3.30
C GLN A 89 15.54 -3.88 -2.54
N GLN A 90 15.61 -2.61 -2.96
CA GLN A 90 16.38 -1.58 -2.28
C GLN A 90 15.74 -1.11 -0.97
N LEU A 91 14.45 -1.36 -0.76
CA LEU A 91 13.75 -0.99 0.46
C LEU A 91 14.01 -1.98 1.59
N GLU A 92 13.99 -1.49 2.81
CA GLU A 92 14.12 -2.33 3.99
C GLU A 92 13.01 -3.38 4.08
N MET A 93 13.33 -4.53 4.69
CA MET A 93 12.38 -5.63 4.87
C MET A 93 11.09 -5.17 5.57
N ARG A 94 11.22 -4.32 6.61
CA ARG A 94 10.05 -3.77 7.33
C ARG A 94 9.08 -3.00 6.42
N VAL A 95 9.59 -2.29 5.42
CA VAL A 95 8.75 -1.50 4.50
C VAL A 95 8.03 -2.43 3.53
N ARG A 96 8.72 -3.47 3.06
CA ARG A 96 8.13 -4.52 2.23
C ARG A 96 7.07 -5.32 2.98
N ASP A 97 7.31 -5.64 4.26
CA ASP A 97 6.34 -6.32 5.11
C ASP A 97 5.11 -5.45 5.36
N ALA A 98 5.29 -4.15 5.65
CA ALA A 98 4.18 -3.21 5.78
C ALA A 98 3.37 -3.12 4.47
N ALA A 99 4.04 -3.16 3.32
CA ALA A 99 3.38 -3.15 2.03
C ALA A 99 2.57 -4.43 1.77
N ALA A 100 3.14 -5.60 2.11
CA ALA A 100 2.40 -6.86 2.05
C ALA A 100 1.17 -6.85 2.96
N LEU A 101 1.30 -6.27 4.16
CA LEU A 101 0.18 -6.13 5.10
C LEU A 101 -0.95 -5.27 4.50
N VAL A 102 -0.64 -4.12 3.90
CA VAL A 102 -1.66 -3.29 3.21
C VAL A 102 -2.38 -4.08 2.12
N ILE A 103 -1.65 -4.84 1.29
CA ILE A 103 -2.24 -5.67 0.23
C ILE A 103 -3.17 -6.73 0.83
N ALA A 104 -2.71 -7.45 1.84
CA ALA A 104 -3.47 -8.51 2.51
C ALA A 104 -4.76 -7.95 3.14
N THR A 105 -4.65 -6.87 3.91
CA THR A 105 -5.79 -6.19 4.53
C THR A 105 -6.78 -5.69 3.48
N THR A 106 -6.29 -5.11 2.39
CA THR A 106 -7.16 -4.63 1.30
C THR A 106 -7.89 -5.78 0.62
N ALA A 107 -7.20 -6.90 0.38
CA ALA A 107 -7.79 -8.09 -0.21
C ALA A 107 -8.83 -8.73 0.73
N GLU A 108 -8.60 -8.71 2.03
CA GLU A 108 -9.55 -9.20 3.04
C GLU A 108 -10.80 -8.30 3.12
N ALA A 109 -10.60 -7.00 3.36
CA ALA A 109 -11.68 -6.03 3.55
C ALA A 109 -12.49 -5.79 2.27
N LYS A 110 -11.85 -5.82 1.10
CA LYS A 110 -12.45 -5.45 -0.20
C LYS A 110 -12.38 -6.59 -1.23
N SER A 111 -12.43 -7.84 -0.77
CA SER A 111 -12.28 -9.07 -1.59
C SER A 111 -13.04 -9.09 -2.91
N LYS A 112 -14.33 -8.69 -2.91
CA LYS A 112 -15.15 -8.65 -4.14
C LYS A 112 -14.65 -7.63 -5.16
N ALA A 113 -14.17 -6.48 -4.71
CA ALA A 113 -13.63 -5.45 -5.58
C ALA A 113 -12.23 -5.82 -6.08
N PHE A 114 -11.40 -6.36 -5.17
CA PHE A 114 -10.05 -6.84 -5.46
C PHE A 114 -10.06 -7.93 -6.54
N GLY A 115 -10.89 -8.97 -6.36
CA GLY A 115 -10.98 -10.09 -7.30
C GLY A 115 -11.53 -9.76 -8.70
N ARG A 116 -12.11 -8.58 -8.91
CA ARG A 116 -12.55 -8.12 -10.23
C ARG A 116 -11.42 -7.52 -11.08
N HIS A 117 -10.29 -7.16 -10.46
CA HIS A 117 -9.15 -6.56 -11.14
C HIS A 117 -8.12 -7.64 -11.46
N GLU A 118 -8.35 -8.39 -12.55
CA GLU A 118 -7.52 -9.56 -12.90
C GLU A 118 -6.03 -9.23 -13.05
N ALA A 119 -5.69 -8.10 -13.67
CA ALA A 119 -4.30 -7.69 -13.85
C ALA A 119 -3.59 -7.41 -12.51
N LEU A 120 -4.31 -6.81 -11.57
CA LEU A 120 -3.81 -6.47 -10.24
C LEU A 120 -3.64 -7.73 -9.39
N LEU A 121 -4.61 -8.65 -9.46
CA LEU A 121 -4.50 -9.98 -8.85
C LEU A 121 -3.31 -10.75 -9.40
N GLY A 122 -3.12 -10.76 -10.72
CA GLY A 122 -1.97 -11.39 -11.38
C GLY A 122 -0.65 -10.83 -10.87
N GLY A 123 -0.50 -9.50 -10.83
CA GLY A 123 0.71 -8.86 -10.32
C GLY A 123 1.02 -9.18 -8.85
N VAL A 124 -0.01 -9.27 -7.99
CA VAL A 124 0.16 -9.67 -6.60
C VAL A 124 0.59 -11.13 -6.48
N LEU A 125 -0.03 -12.05 -7.23
CA LEU A 125 0.34 -13.47 -7.23
C LEU A 125 1.77 -13.68 -7.75
N ASP A 126 2.15 -13.00 -8.84
CA ASP A 126 3.50 -13.06 -9.39
C ASP A 126 4.54 -12.58 -8.37
N ALA A 127 4.26 -11.49 -7.66
CA ALA A 127 5.13 -11.00 -6.59
C ALA A 127 5.26 -12.01 -5.44
N LEU A 128 4.14 -12.59 -4.98
CA LEU A 128 4.15 -13.60 -3.93
C LEU A 128 4.96 -14.84 -4.35
N PHE A 129 4.72 -15.37 -5.54
CA PHE A 129 5.48 -16.52 -6.04
C PHE A 129 6.96 -16.21 -6.22
N THR A 130 7.30 -15.00 -6.67
CA THR A 130 8.69 -14.55 -6.77
C THR A 130 9.34 -14.49 -5.38
N LEU A 131 8.64 -13.98 -4.37
CA LEU A 131 9.15 -13.93 -3.00
C LEU A 131 9.36 -15.33 -2.41
N VAL A 132 8.40 -16.25 -2.61
CA VAL A 132 8.49 -17.65 -2.18
C VAL A 132 9.61 -18.39 -2.91
N GLN A 133 9.78 -18.16 -4.21
CA GLN A 133 10.86 -18.78 -4.99
C GLN A 133 12.25 -18.35 -4.48
N ASN A 134 12.38 -17.10 -4.03
CA ASN A 134 13.64 -16.53 -3.57
C ASN A 134 13.86 -16.67 -2.06
N SER A 135 12.94 -17.27 -1.31
CA SER A 135 13.14 -17.52 0.12
C SER A 135 14.15 -18.65 0.33
N ASN A 136 15.18 -18.40 1.13
CA ASN A 136 16.24 -19.38 1.40
C ASN A 136 15.76 -20.56 2.29
N ASP A 137 14.67 -20.39 3.03
CA ASP A 137 13.97 -21.48 3.72
C ASP A 137 12.86 -22.03 2.82
N SER A 138 12.55 -23.31 2.96
CA SER A 138 11.47 -24.01 2.26
C SER A 138 10.09 -23.46 2.65
N ALA A 139 9.78 -22.22 2.27
CA ALA A 139 8.51 -21.57 2.54
C ALA A 139 7.35 -22.25 1.79
N ALA A 140 7.65 -22.85 0.63
CA ALA A 140 6.70 -23.65 -0.13
C ALA A 140 6.37 -24.99 0.55
N GLY A 141 7.26 -25.55 1.38
CA GLY A 141 7.03 -26.81 2.08
C GLY A 141 5.84 -26.76 3.04
N ALA A 142 5.66 -25.64 3.75
CA ALA A 142 4.56 -25.45 4.69
C ALA A 142 3.17 -25.37 4.03
N LEU A 143 3.09 -25.02 2.74
CA LEU A 143 1.82 -24.94 1.99
C LEU A 143 1.29 -26.32 1.56
N PHE A 144 2.15 -27.34 1.52
CA PHE A 144 1.79 -28.70 1.08
C PHE A 144 1.78 -29.73 2.21
N GLU A 145 2.02 -29.31 3.45
CA GLU A 145 2.03 -30.18 4.63
C GLU A 145 0.70 -30.20 5.42
N SER A 146 -0.37 -29.59 4.91
CA SER A 146 -1.72 -29.64 5.51
C SER A 146 -2.64 -30.67 4.85
#